data_AF-A0AAW1NGP6-F1
#
_entry.id   AF-A0AAW1NGP6-F1
#
_cell.length_a   1.000
_cell.length_b   1.000
_cell.length_c   1.000
_cell.angle_alpha   90.00
_cell.angle_beta   90.00
_cell.angle_gamma   90.00
#
_symmetry.space_group_name_H-M   'P 1'
#
loop_
_entity.id
_entity.type
_entity.pdbx_description
1 polymer ?
#
loop_
_entity_poly.entity_id
_entity_poly.type
_entity_poly.pdbx_seq_one_letter_code
_entity_poly.pdbx_strand_id
1 'polypeptide(L)'
;MWVTFAIDKGVKNLDFGFSSYNDILPRCVFTSQSLVILSLSGVKLEDQTQVHLGNLRKLSLLFVRGSDQAFERLISGCRSLLKLTIDKAKGLQNLNISNPSVVELFLGVEHGHIALNSPALKMLDIVYDSSSSSCLLEVTDVTSLEEVNVEIVSCYRDFFMALISQFQCVKVLSLTAYALSRLSSLKTYYPPNRLERLVLHSCWSDERCLQIIFDLVAASVKLEDLEIYSGYTRVCEFSRMNFPLFQLRIINLYEVILKRLFI
;
A
#
# COMPACT_ATOMS: atom_id res chain seq x y z
N MET A 1 5.47 33.46 8.60
CA MET A 1 5.94 32.08 8.38
C MET A 1 5.96 31.81 6.88
N TRP A 2 7.01 31.20 6.33
CA TRP A 2 7.21 31.05 4.87
C TRP A 2 6.12 30.20 4.18
N VAL A 3 5.51 29.26 4.91
CA VAL A 3 4.42 28.41 4.40
C VAL A 3 3.21 29.25 3.98
N THR A 4 2.78 30.21 4.81
CA THR A 4 1.69 31.13 4.47
C THR A 4 2.01 31.92 3.21
N PHE A 5 3.24 32.44 3.11
CA PHE A 5 3.69 33.14 1.89
C PHE A 5 3.63 32.25 0.65
N ALA A 6 4.03 30.98 0.74
CA ALA A 6 3.93 30.03 -0.38
C ALA A 6 2.48 29.78 -0.80
N ILE A 7 1.57 29.62 0.16
CA ILE A 7 0.14 29.47 -0.11
C ILE A 7 -0.43 30.73 -0.77
N ASP A 8 -0.08 31.92 -0.28
CA ASP A 8 -0.53 33.20 -0.84
C ASP A 8 -0.03 33.41 -2.28
N LYS A 9 1.10 32.80 -2.65
CA LYS A 9 1.62 32.78 -4.03
C LYS A 9 0.97 31.73 -4.93
N GLY A 10 -0.01 30.98 -4.44
CA GLY A 10 -0.75 30.00 -5.23
C GLY A 10 0.10 28.78 -5.62
N VAL A 11 1.02 28.37 -4.74
CA VAL A 11 1.84 27.17 -4.96
C VAL A 11 0.93 25.95 -5.15
N LYS A 12 1.30 25.08 -6.10
CA LYS A 12 0.57 23.85 -6.42
C LYS A 12 1.10 22.63 -5.68
N ASN A 13 2.38 22.61 -5.36
CA ASN A 13 3.04 21.48 -4.73
C ASN A 13 3.69 21.97 -3.44
N LEU A 14 3.24 21.44 -2.32
CA LEU A 14 3.84 21.71 -1.02
C LEU A 14 4.33 20.39 -0.44
N ASP A 15 5.64 20.29 -0.26
CA ASP A 15 6.27 19.23 0.51
C ASP A 15 6.87 19.86 1.76
N PHE A 16 6.46 19.35 2.91
CA PHE A 16 6.76 19.98 4.18
C PHE A 16 6.92 18.93 5.27
N GLY A 17 8.07 18.95 5.92
CA GLY A 17 8.44 17.98 6.93
C GLY A 17 9.09 18.62 8.15
N PHE A 18 8.75 18.12 9.33
CA PHE A 18 9.48 18.40 10.55
C PHE A 18 10.19 17.15 11.05
N SER A 19 11.26 17.36 11.81
CA SER A 19 11.88 16.30 12.62
C SER A 19 11.12 16.03 13.92
N SER A 20 10.10 16.82 14.26
CA SER A 20 9.37 16.78 15.53
C SER A 20 7.85 16.73 15.32
N TYR A 21 7.16 15.79 15.98
CA TYR A 21 5.70 15.58 15.88
C TYR A 21 4.83 16.68 16.52
N ASN A 22 5.40 17.82 16.88
CA ASN A 22 4.72 18.83 17.70
C ASN A 22 4.37 20.10 16.92
N ASP A 23 4.84 20.21 15.69
CA ASP A 23 4.62 21.40 14.90
C ASP A 23 3.25 21.38 14.21
N ILE A 24 2.58 22.53 14.25
CA ILE A 24 1.23 22.73 13.73
C ILE A 24 1.32 23.55 12.45
N LEU A 25 0.62 23.10 11.41
CA LEU A 25 0.55 23.82 10.15
C LEU A 25 -0.44 24.99 10.21
N PRO A 26 -0.14 26.12 9.53
CA PRO A 26 -1.11 27.19 9.35
C PRO A 26 -2.39 26.68 8.68
N ARG A 27 -3.56 27.13 9.16
CA ARG A 27 -4.87 26.74 8.62
C ARG A 27 -5.03 26.95 7.13
N CYS A 28 -4.37 27.98 6.57
CA CYS A 28 -4.41 28.30 5.15
C CYS A 28 -3.90 27.14 4.26
N VAL A 29 -3.07 26.25 4.80
CA VAL A 29 -2.64 25.04 4.07
C VAL A 29 -3.83 24.14 3.77
N PHE A 30 -4.72 23.94 4.73
CA PHE A 30 -5.88 23.03 4.62
C PHE A 30 -7.08 23.63 3.88
N THR A 31 -7.04 24.91 3.54
CA THR A 31 -8.11 25.60 2.78
C THR A 31 -7.62 26.15 1.43
N SER A 32 -6.36 25.86 1.07
CA SER A 32 -5.78 26.34 -0.18
C SER A 32 -6.50 25.75 -1.39
N GLN A 33 -6.90 26.64 -2.30
CA GLN A 33 -7.48 26.26 -3.59
C GLN A 33 -6.42 26.03 -4.67
N SER A 34 -5.15 26.35 -4.43
CA SER A 34 -4.09 26.17 -5.44
C SER A 34 -3.40 24.81 -5.34
N LEU A 35 -3.44 24.17 -4.17
CA LEU A 35 -2.72 22.93 -3.92
C LEU A 35 -3.28 21.77 -4.75
N VAL A 36 -2.36 21.05 -5.40
CA VAL A 36 -2.57 19.85 -6.20
C VAL A 36 -1.84 18.66 -5.58
N ILE A 37 -0.66 18.89 -4.98
CA ILE A 37 0.13 17.88 -4.25
C ILE A 37 0.47 18.44 -2.87
N LEU A 38 0.20 17.64 -1.84
CA LEU A 38 0.54 17.95 -0.46
C LEU A 38 1.22 16.75 0.18
N SER A 39 2.47 16.93 0.58
CA SER A 39 3.26 15.95 1.33
C SER A 39 3.58 16.53 2.69
N LEU A 40 3.13 15.85 3.75
CA LEU A 40 3.34 16.24 5.13
C LEU A 40 4.12 15.16 5.85
N SER A 41 5.24 15.53 6.46
CA SER A 41 6.05 14.62 7.28
C SER A 41 6.22 15.13 8.71
N GLY A 42 5.97 14.28 9.71
CA GLY A 42 6.24 14.64 11.11
C GLY A 42 5.34 15.76 11.64
N VAL A 43 4.13 15.94 11.11
CA VAL A 43 3.21 17.02 11.51
C VAL A 43 2.15 16.50 12.48
N LYS A 44 1.66 17.37 13.37
CA LYS A 44 0.45 17.12 14.16
C LYS A 44 -0.79 17.64 13.43
N LEU A 45 -1.72 16.75 13.12
CA LEU A 45 -3.08 17.12 12.74
C LEU A 45 -3.86 17.43 14.02
N GLU A 46 -4.34 18.67 14.13
CA GLU A 46 -5.37 18.99 15.10
C GLU A 46 -6.75 18.69 14.50
N ASP A 47 -7.76 18.64 15.36
CA ASP A 47 -9.16 18.62 14.93
C ASP A 47 -9.52 19.97 14.29
N GLN A 48 -9.06 20.18 13.05
CA GLN A 48 -9.35 21.36 12.28
C GLN A 48 -10.83 21.36 11.92
N THR A 49 -11.48 22.50 12.11
CA THR A 49 -12.91 22.66 11.83
C THR A 49 -13.23 22.74 10.34
N GLN A 50 -12.26 23.06 9.47
CA GLN A 50 -12.48 23.23 8.04
C GLN A 50 -11.29 22.71 7.21
N VAL A 51 -11.58 21.77 6.31
CA VAL A 51 -10.65 21.30 5.27
C VAL A 51 -11.35 21.43 3.92
N HIS A 52 -10.74 22.19 3.02
CA HIS A 52 -11.25 22.49 1.69
C HIS A 52 -10.12 22.45 0.67
N LEU A 53 -9.73 21.24 0.26
CA LEU A 53 -8.62 20.99 -0.66
C LEU A 53 -9.17 20.46 -2.00
N GLY A 54 -10.04 21.25 -2.63
CA GLY A 54 -10.85 20.81 -3.77
C GLY A 54 -10.04 20.39 -5.00
N ASN A 55 -8.86 20.97 -5.20
CA ASN A 55 -7.97 20.68 -6.33
C ASN A 55 -6.88 19.65 -6.01
N LEU A 56 -6.81 19.17 -4.76
CA LEU A 56 -5.75 18.26 -4.34
C LEU A 56 -5.95 16.89 -4.98
N ARG A 57 -4.93 16.42 -5.69
CA ARG A 57 -4.92 15.12 -6.37
C ARG A 57 -4.03 14.10 -5.68
N LYS A 58 -3.03 14.54 -4.92
CA LYS A 58 -2.12 13.68 -4.15
C LYS A 58 -1.96 14.20 -2.73
N LEU A 59 -2.19 13.33 -1.76
CA LEU A 59 -1.96 13.59 -0.34
C LEU A 59 -1.04 12.52 0.23
N SER A 60 0.08 12.93 0.81
CA SER A 60 1.00 12.03 1.51
C SER A 60 1.16 12.47 2.96
N LEU A 61 0.91 11.55 3.88
CA LEU A 61 0.96 11.74 5.33
C LEU A 61 1.96 10.75 5.91
N LEU A 62 3.17 11.21 6.16
CA LEU A 62 4.28 10.41 6.66
C LEU A 62 4.56 10.78 8.11
N PHE A 63 4.62 9.82 9.03
CA PHE A 63 4.89 10.12 10.45
C PHE A 63 3.95 11.19 11.03
N VAL A 64 2.69 11.22 10.59
CA VAL A 64 1.71 12.23 11.03
C VAL A 64 0.98 11.75 12.27
N ARG A 65 0.78 12.64 13.25
CA ARG A 65 0.02 12.34 14.48
C ARG A 65 -1.34 13.04 14.47
N GLY A 66 -2.42 12.33 14.77
CA GLY A 66 -3.77 12.88 14.84
C GLY A 66 -4.78 11.90 15.40
N SER A 67 -5.99 12.37 15.69
CA SER A 67 -7.16 11.51 15.96
C SER A 67 -7.69 10.91 14.66
N ASP A 68 -8.42 9.79 14.73
CA ASP A 68 -9.14 9.22 13.58
C ASP A 68 -9.96 10.31 12.85
N GLN A 69 -10.68 11.12 13.63
CA GLN A 69 -11.51 12.21 13.12
C GLN A 69 -10.72 13.29 12.37
N ALA A 70 -9.49 13.60 12.78
CA ALA A 70 -8.64 14.56 12.09
C ALA A 70 -8.21 14.05 10.70
N PHE A 71 -7.84 12.77 10.61
CA PHE A 71 -7.51 12.13 9.33
C PHE A 71 -8.73 12.03 8.42
N GLU A 72 -9.88 11.58 8.95
CA GLU A 72 -11.13 11.46 8.19
C GLU A 72 -11.61 12.79 7.62
N ARG A 73 -11.57 13.86 8.43
CA ARG A 73 -11.89 15.22 7.95
C ARG A 73 -10.93 15.69 6.87
N LEU A 74 -9.63 15.41 7.02
CA LEU A 74 -8.64 15.78 6.02
C LEU A 74 -8.90 15.08 4.68
N ILE A 75 -9.12 13.76 4.73
CA ILE A 75 -9.36 12.92 3.54
C ILE A 75 -10.67 13.30 2.84
N SER A 76 -11.76 13.49 3.59
CA SER A 76 -13.08 13.86 3.04
C SER A 76 -13.13 15.30 2.49
N GLY A 77 -12.28 16.19 2.99
CA GLY A 77 -12.10 17.55 2.46
C GLY A 77 -11.41 17.62 1.09
N CYS A 78 -10.84 16.51 0.61
CA CYS A 78 -10.13 16.40 -0.67
C CYS A 78 -10.99 15.71 -1.75
N ARG A 79 -11.90 16.45 -2.39
CA ARG A 79 -12.88 15.86 -3.33
C ARG A 79 -12.29 15.30 -4.63
N SER A 80 -11.14 15.83 -5.07
CA SER A 80 -10.46 15.40 -6.32
C SER A 80 -9.26 14.48 -6.05
N LEU A 81 -9.17 13.92 -4.86
CA LEU A 81 -8.03 13.13 -4.42
C LEU A 81 -7.94 11.83 -5.22
N LEU A 82 -6.81 11.59 -5.87
CA LEU A 82 -6.56 10.38 -6.67
C LEU A 82 -5.57 9.43 -5.99
N LYS A 83 -4.57 9.99 -5.30
CA LYS A 83 -3.53 9.22 -4.61
C LYS A 83 -3.47 9.61 -3.14
N LEU A 84 -3.55 8.62 -2.28
CA LEU A 84 -3.43 8.79 -0.83
C LEU A 84 -2.30 7.90 -0.31
N THR A 85 -1.42 8.49 0.50
CA THR A 85 -0.38 7.76 1.23
C THR A 85 -0.54 8.08 2.70
N ILE A 86 -0.70 7.04 3.53
CA ILE A 86 -0.67 7.13 4.98
C ILE A 86 0.40 6.16 5.45
N ASP A 87 1.48 6.66 6.02
CA ASP A 87 2.59 5.83 6.49
C ASP A 87 3.02 6.25 7.88
N LYS A 88 3.15 5.27 8.78
CA LYS A 88 3.57 5.45 10.18
C LYS A 88 2.77 6.53 10.91
N ALA A 89 1.46 6.57 10.63
CA ALA A 89 0.54 7.47 11.30
C ALA A 89 0.35 7.06 12.77
N LYS A 90 0.21 8.06 13.65
CA LYS A 90 0.09 7.85 15.10
C LYS A 90 -1.21 8.42 15.64
N GLY A 91 -1.75 7.73 16.64
CA GLY A 91 -3.00 8.13 17.31
C GLY A 91 -4.25 7.55 16.66
N LEU A 92 -4.08 6.62 15.71
CA LEU A 92 -5.18 5.93 15.06
C LEU A 92 -5.66 4.75 15.90
N GLN A 93 -6.98 4.63 16.05
CA GLN A 93 -7.63 3.49 16.72
C GLN A 93 -8.63 2.81 15.79
N ASN A 94 -9.48 3.59 15.13
CA ASN A 94 -10.50 3.12 14.19
C ASN A 94 -10.63 4.13 13.05
N LEU A 95 -9.72 4.06 12.08
CA LEU A 95 -9.68 4.99 10.95
C LEU A 95 -10.63 4.51 9.83
N ASN A 96 -11.58 5.35 9.42
CA ASN A 96 -12.39 5.09 8.24
C ASN A 96 -11.91 5.89 7.03
N ILE A 97 -11.29 5.21 6.06
CA ILE A 97 -10.89 5.80 4.79
C ILE A 97 -12.03 5.65 3.80
N SER A 98 -12.82 6.71 3.67
CA SER A 98 -13.86 6.81 2.64
C SER A 98 -13.64 8.02 1.74
N ASN A 99 -13.19 7.77 0.51
CA ASN A 99 -13.10 8.79 -0.53
C ASN A 99 -13.41 8.16 -1.90
N PRO A 100 -14.49 8.57 -2.59
CA PRO A 100 -14.93 7.94 -3.82
C PRO A 100 -14.00 8.21 -5.02
N SER A 101 -13.07 9.16 -4.90
CA SER A 101 -12.17 9.56 -5.99
C SER A 101 -10.81 8.86 -5.93
N VAL A 102 -10.44 8.26 -4.79
CA VAL A 102 -9.11 7.65 -4.60
C VAL A 102 -8.98 6.41 -5.49
N VAL A 103 -7.94 6.42 -6.32
CA VAL A 103 -7.61 5.34 -7.27
C VAL A 103 -6.40 4.54 -6.81
N GLU A 104 -5.46 5.19 -6.11
CA GLU A 104 -4.25 4.57 -5.57
C GLU A 104 -4.12 4.89 -4.08
N LEU A 105 -3.93 3.86 -3.27
CA LEU A 105 -3.77 3.97 -1.84
C LEU A 105 -2.53 3.21 -1.37
N PHE A 106 -1.69 3.89 -0.60
CA PHE A 106 -0.61 3.28 0.16
C PHE A 106 -0.91 3.39 1.66
N LEU A 107 -0.81 2.25 2.37
CA LEU A 107 -0.99 2.14 3.81
C LEU A 107 0.22 1.46 4.47
N GLY A 108 0.94 2.23 5.27
CA GLY A 108 1.88 1.72 6.27
C GLY A 108 1.16 1.48 7.58
N VAL A 109 0.86 0.22 7.87
CA VAL A 109 -0.04 -0.20 8.93
C VAL A 109 0.76 -0.75 10.12
N GLU A 110 0.71 -0.03 11.25
CA GLU A 110 1.41 -0.42 12.49
C GLU A 110 0.44 -0.88 13.59
N HIS A 111 -0.72 -0.24 13.74
CA HIS A 111 -1.70 -0.49 14.81
C HIS A 111 -3.09 0.05 14.43
N GLY A 112 -4.12 -0.45 15.11
CA GLY A 112 -5.50 0.04 15.00
C GLY A 112 -6.35 -0.67 13.95
N HIS A 113 -7.64 -0.35 13.94
CA HIS A 113 -8.59 -0.79 12.94
C HIS A 113 -8.65 0.22 11.79
N ILE A 114 -8.58 -0.26 10.56
CA ILE A 114 -8.73 0.55 9.35
C ILE A 114 -9.86 -0.04 8.53
N ALA A 115 -10.91 0.75 8.33
CA ALA A 115 -11.98 0.44 7.39
C ALA A 115 -11.74 1.23 6.09
N LEU A 116 -11.72 0.54 4.96
CA LEU A 116 -11.50 1.12 3.64
C LEU A 116 -12.75 0.96 2.79
N ASN A 117 -13.29 2.09 2.31
CA ASN A 117 -14.42 2.14 1.39
C ASN A 117 -14.12 3.17 0.29
N SER A 118 -13.54 2.71 -0.81
CA SER A 118 -13.14 3.56 -1.94
C SER A 118 -13.48 2.84 -3.24
N PRO A 119 -14.70 3.02 -3.79
CA PRO A 119 -15.19 2.25 -4.94
C PRO A 119 -14.41 2.48 -6.24
N ALA A 120 -13.61 3.55 -6.34
CA ALA A 120 -12.73 3.80 -7.49
C ALA A 120 -11.31 3.23 -7.32
N LEU A 121 -11.02 2.58 -6.20
CA LEU A 121 -9.68 2.10 -5.86
C LEU A 121 -9.24 0.98 -6.80
N LYS A 122 -8.16 1.22 -7.53
CA LYS A 122 -7.58 0.24 -8.46
C LYS A 122 -6.30 -0.40 -7.93
N MET A 123 -5.57 0.32 -7.09
CA MET A 123 -4.26 -0.10 -6.58
C MET A 123 -4.18 0.12 -5.07
N LEU A 124 -3.81 -0.93 -4.35
CA LEU A 124 -3.64 -0.91 -2.90
C LEU A 124 -2.27 -1.48 -2.51
N ASP A 125 -1.42 -0.61 -2.00
CA ASP A 125 -0.12 -0.97 -1.44
C ASP A 125 -0.21 -1.01 0.08
N ILE A 126 0.16 -2.14 0.68
CA ILE A 126 0.11 -2.36 2.12
C ILE A 126 1.51 -2.76 2.58
N VAL A 127 2.07 -1.96 3.48
CA VAL A 127 3.25 -2.33 4.26
C VAL A 127 2.77 -2.59 5.68
N TYR A 128 2.92 -3.83 6.13
CA TYR A 128 2.53 -4.25 7.46
C TYR A 128 3.77 -4.49 8.32
N ASP A 129 3.92 -3.67 9.36
CA ASP A 129 5.00 -3.79 10.34
C ASP A 129 4.40 -3.66 11.74
N SER A 130 3.81 -4.75 12.24
CA SER A 130 3.28 -4.78 13.60
C SER A 130 3.88 -5.91 14.41
N SER A 131 4.56 -5.53 15.49
CA SER A 131 4.91 -6.44 16.59
C SER A 131 3.71 -6.79 17.48
N SER A 132 2.51 -6.25 17.19
CA SER A 132 1.30 -6.39 18.01
C SER A 132 0.15 -7.02 17.23
N SER A 133 -0.74 -7.74 17.91
CA SER A 133 -1.87 -8.46 17.30
C SER A 133 -3.10 -7.59 17.07
N SER A 134 -3.01 -6.27 17.23
CA SER A 134 -4.18 -5.38 17.37
C SER A 134 -4.55 -4.63 16.10
N CYS A 135 -3.90 -4.91 14.97
CA CYS A 135 -4.26 -4.26 13.73
C CYS A 135 -5.24 -5.10 12.90
N LEU A 136 -6.30 -4.46 12.41
CA LEU A 136 -7.30 -5.05 11.50
C LEU A 136 -7.49 -4.12 10.29
N LEU A 137 -7.44 -4.66 9.07
CA LEU A 137 -7.76 -3.94 7.84
C LEU A 137 -8.97 -4.62 7.19
N GLU A 138 -10.04 -3.86 7.09
CA GLU A 138 -11.30 -4.26 6.44
C GLU A 138 -11.47 -3.44 5.17
N VAL A 139 -11.41 -4.12 4.03
CA VAL A 139 -11.64 -3.52 2.72
C VAL A 139 -13.04 -3.90 2.25
N THR A 140 -13.90 -2.90 2.20
CA THR A 140 -15.27 -3.02 1.70
C THR A 140 -15.33 -2.58 0.24
N ASP A 141 -16.08 -3.32 -0.59
CA ASP A 141 -16.20 -3.11 -2.03
C ASP A 141 -14.86 -3.11 -2.80
N VAL A 142 -14.27 -4.31 -2.92
CA VAL A 142 -13.03 -4.57 -3.68
C VAL A 142 -13.27 -4.78 -5.19
N THR A 143 -14.45 -4.44 -5.72
CA THR A 143 -14.83 -4.86 -7.08
C THR A 143 -14.03 -4.17 -8.20
N SER A 144 -13.54 -2.96 -7.94
CA SER A 144 -12.69 -2.18 -8.86
C SER A 144 -11.19 -2.39 -8.64
N LEU A 145 -10.80 -3.09 -7.58
CA LEU A 145 -9.41 -3.30 -7.18
C LEU A 145 -8.73 -4.26 -8.16
N GLU A 146 -7.72 -3.78 -8.87
CA GLU A 146 -7.00 -4.53 -9.90
C GLU A 146 -5.64 -5.03 -9.39
N GLU A 147 -4.95 -4.23 -8.58
CA GLU A 147 -3.60 -4.50 -8.10
C GLU A 147 -3.51 -4.36 -6.58
N VAL A 148 -2.92 -5.37 -5.95
CA VAL A 148 -2.60 -5.36 -4.52
C VAL A 148 -1.15 -5.74 -4.32
N ASN A 149 -0.42 -4.92 -3.57
CA ASN A 149 0.95 -5.19 -3.17
C ASN A 149 1.02 -5.31 -1.65
N VAL A 150 1.47 -6.45 -1.13
CA VAL A 150 1.57 -6.72 0.30
C VAL A 150 3.00 -7.01 0.71
N GLU A 151 3.58 -6.07 1.44
CA GLU A 151 4.83 -6.23 2.16
C GLU A 151 4.55 -6.52 3.63
N ILE A 152 5.12 -7.61 4.14
CA ILE A 152 5.03 -7.95 5.56
C ILE A 152 6.43 -7.97 6.13
N VAL A 153 6.68 -7.05 7.05
CA VAL A 153 7.90 -7.00 7.86
C VAL A 153 7.74 -7.93 9.07
N SER A 154 6.61 -7.84 9.77
CA SER A 154 6.28 -8.67 10.92
C SER A 154 4.75 -8.78 11.08
N CYS A 155 4.20 -9.99 11.23
CA CYS A 155 2.75 -10.16 11.47
C CYS A 155 2.35 -11.47 12.15
N TYR A 156 1.17 -11.46 12.77
CA TYR A 156 0.46 -12.66 13.17
C TYR A 156 -0.17 -13.33 11.94
N ARG A 157 -0.16 -14.66 11.93
CA ARG A 157 -0.64 -15.46 10.78
C ARG A 157 -2.11 -15.18 10.46
N ASP A 158 -2.98 -15.21 11.47
CA ASP A 158 -4.43 -15.14 11.27
C ASP A 158 -4.88 -13.80 10.66
N PHE A 159 -4.14 -12.73 10.97
CA PHE A 159 -4.38 -11.41 10.36
C PHE A 159 -4.08 -11.42 8.85
N PHE A 160 -2.90 -11.89 8.45
CA PHE A 160 -2.55 -11.95 7.02
C PHE A 160 -3.54 -12.81 6.24
N MET A 161 -4.01 -13.89 6.88
CA MET A 161 -5.03 -14.75 6.32
C MET A 161 -6.36 -14.03 6.07
N ALA A 162 -6.84 -13.30 7.06
CA ALA A 162 -8.06 -12.50 6.93
C ALA A 162 -7.89 -11.41 5.85
N LEU A 163 -6.71 -10.79 5.77
CA LEU A 163 -6.40 -9.77 4.76
C LEU A 163 -6.44 -10.33 3.33
N ILE A 164 -5.65 -11.37 3.05
CA ILE A 164 -5.56 -11.95 1.70
C ILE A 164 -6.89 -12.50 1.23
N SER A 165 -7.72 -13.04 2.13
CA SER A 165 -9.04 -13.58 1.78
C SER A 165 -10.00 -12.54 1.17
N GLN A 166 -9.72 -11.24 1.36
CA GLN A 166 -10.50 -10.13 0.79
C GLN A 166 -10.14 -9.86 -0.68
N PHE A 167 -8.98 -10.32 -1.16
CA PHE A 167 -8.44 -9.97 -2.49
C PHE A 167 -8.64 -11.09 -3.52
N GLN A 168 -9.87 -11.60 -3.66
CA GLN A 168 -10.18 -12.71 -4.58
C GLN A 168 -10.42 -12.28 -6.03
N CYS A 169 -10.58 -10.98 -6.28
CA CYS A 169 -10.93 -10.44 -7.60
C CYS A 169 -9.78 -9.72 -8.31
N VAL A 170 -8.61 -9.64 -7.68
CA VAL A 170 -7.46 -8.87 -8.19
C VAL A 170 -6.81 -9.54 -9.39
N LYS A 171 -6.28 -8.73 -10.30
CA LYS A 171 -5.52 -9.16 -11.48
C LYS A 171 -4.03 -9.27 -11.19
N VAL A 172 -3.52 -8.37 -10.35
CA VAL A 172 -2.12 -8.33 -9.96
C VAL A 172 -2.02 -8.49 -8.46
N LEU A 173 -1.23 -9.46 -8.04
CA LEU A 173 -0.86 -9.64 -6.63
C LEU A 173 0.66 -9.60 -6.51
N SER A 174 1.19 -8.68 -5.70
CA SER A 174 2.59 -8.69 -5.30
C SER A 174 2.74 -9.09 -3.84
N LEU A 175 3.67 -9.99 -3.56
CA LEU A 175 3.98 -10.48 -2.22
C LEU A 175 5.48 -10.48 -1.96
N THR A 176 5.89 -10.15 -0.74
CA THR A 176 7.23 -10.49 -0.24
C THR A 176 7.35 -11.98 0.08
N ALA A 177 8.57 -12.54 0.10
CA ALA A 177 8.75 -13.95 0.46
C ALA A 177 8.26 -14.27 1.88
N TYR A 178 8.34 -13.31 2.81
CA TYR A 178 7.79 -13.49 4.15
C TYR A 178 6.27 -13.64 4.11
N ALA A 179 5.57 -12.76 3.38
CA ALA A 179 4.13 -12.86 3.15
C ALA A 179 3.77 -14.21 2.50
N LEU A 180 4.50 -14.59 1.46
CA LEU A 180 4.28 -15.87 0.78
C LEU A 180 4.45 -17.07 1.74
N SER A 181 5.48 -17.08 2.59
CA SER A 181 5.74 -18.19 3.52
C SER A 181 4.54 -18.47 4.46
N ARG A 182 3.71 -17.44 4.71
CA ARG A 182 2.49 -17.55 5.53
C ARG A 182 1.30 -18.17 4.77
N LEU A 183 1.32 -18.22 3.44
CA LEU A 183 0.31 -18.89 2.61
C LEU A 183 0.45 -20.42 2.60
N SER A 184 1.61 -20.98 2.98
CA SER A 184 1.96 -22.43 2.91
C SER A 184 1.03 -23.42 3.58
N SER A 185 0.07 -22.94 4.39
CA SER A 185 -0.86 -23.80 5.11
C SER A 185 -2.25 -23.86 4.47
N LEU A 186 -2.44 -23.26 3.30
CA LEU A 186 -3.73 -23.11 2.64
C LEU A 186 -3.83 -23.96 1.38
N LYS A 187 -4.44 -25.15 1.49
CA LYS A 187 -4.96 -25.85 0.31
C LYS A 187 -6.33 -25.34 -0.13
N THR A 188 -6.93 -24.37 0.57
CA THR A 188 -8.40 -24.16 0.53
C THR A 188 -8.91 -22.73 0.31
N TYR A 189 -8.08 -21.68 0.33
CA TYR A 189 -8.59 -20.29 0.39
C TYR A 189 -8.16 -19.36 -0.76
N TYR A 190 -7.29 -19.81 -1.66
CA TYR A 190 -6.78 -18.94 -2.72
C TYR A 190 -6.56 -19.78 -3.99
N PRO A 191 -7.37 -19.55 -5.02
CA PRO A 191 -6.85 -18.67 -6.06
C PRO A 191 -7.83 -17.55 -6.40
N PRO A 192 -7.34 -16.35 -6.74
CA PRO A 192 -8.17 -15.38 -7.43
C PRO A 192 -8.43 -15.98 -8.81
N ASN A 193 -9.70 -16.26 -9.12
CA ASN A 193 -10.13 -16.70 -10.46
C ASN A 193 -9.81 -15.66 -11.57
N ARG A 194 -9.25 -14.52 -11.19
CA ARG A 194 -8.88 -13.38 -12.04
C ARG A 194 -7.39 -13.03 -12.00
N LEU A 195 -6.56 -13.77 -11.25
CA LEU A 195 -5.14 -13.43 -11.16
C LEU A 195 -4.47 -13.64 -12.53
N GLU A 196 -3.98 -12.54 -13.10
CA GLU A 196 -3.28 -12.47 -14.39
C GLU A 196 -1.76 -12.35 -14.17
N ARG A 197 -1.34 -11.67 -13.10
CA ARG A 197 0.07 -11.45 -12.78
C ARG A 197 0.36 -11.68 -11.30
N LEU A 198 1.38 -12.48 -11.00
CA LEU A 198 1.91 -12.69 -9.66
C LEU A 198 3.33 -12.13 -9.59
N VAL A 199 3.58 -11.21 -8.67
CA VAL A 199 4.90 -10.61 -8.44
C VAL A 199 5.41 -11.03 -7.07
N LEU A 200 6.66 -11.47 -7.01
CA LEU A 200 7.22 -12.05 -5.81
C LEU A 200 8.58 -11.41 -5.49
N HIS A 201 8.70 -10.78 -4.33
CA HIS A 201 9.89 -10.05 -3.90
C HIS A 201 10.73 -10.79 -2.84
N SER A 202 12.04 -10.87 -3.09
CA SER A 202 13.16 -11.09 -2.14
C SER A 202 13.14 -12.33 -1.21
N CYS A 203 14.21 -13.13 -1.33
CA CYS A 203 14.74 -14.20 -0.45
C CYS A 203 14.04 -15.57 -0.41
N TRP A 204 14.42 -16.42 -1.39
CA TRP A 204 13.84 -17.71 -1.75
C TRP A 204 14.70 -18.91 -1.28
N SER A 205 15.15 -18.94 -0.03
CA SER A 205 15.97 -20.06 0.46
C SER A 205 15.16 -21.25 1.00
N ASP A 206 13.83 -21.17 1.00
CA ASP A 206 12.94 -22.17 1.59
C ASP A 206 12.19 -22.96 0.52
N GLU A 207 12.44 -24.27 0.43
CA GLU A 207 11.73 -25.19 -0.48
C GLU A 207 10.21 -25.12 -0.31
N ARG A 208 9.72 -24.77 0.89
CA ARG A 208 8.28 -24.60 1.14
C ARG A 208 7.68 -23.46 0.31
N CYS A 209 8.43 -22.39 0.06
CA CYS A 209 7.97 -21.29 -0.79
C CYS A 209 7.79 -21.72 -2.24
N LEU A 210 8.62 -22.66 -2.73
CA LEU A 210 8.47 -23.22 -4.08
C LEU A 210 7.14 -23.96 -4.21
N GLN A 211 6.81 -24.82 -3.24
CA GLN A 211 5.56 -25.57 -3.26
C GLN A 211 4.33 -24.64 -3.23
N ILE A 212 4.37 -23.55 -2.47
CA ILE A 212 3.29 -22.54 -2.46
C ILE A 212 3.11 -21.92 -3.83
N ILE A 213 4.21 -21.55 -4.50
CA ILE A 213 4.16 -20.96 -5.84
C ILE A 213 3.52 -21.97 -6.79
N PHE A 214 3.93 -23.24 -6.73
CA PHE A 214 3.30 -24.29 -7.53
C PHE A 214 1.80 -24.39 -7.28
N ASP A 215 1.37 -24.40 -6.03
CA ASP A 215 -0.04 -24.50 -5.66
C ASP A 215 -0.83 -23.28 -6.16
N LEU A 216 -0.28 -22.06 -6.02
CA LEU A 216 -0.88 -20.82 -6.53
C LEU A 216 -0.98 -20.81 -8.06
N VAL A 217 0.11 -21.14 -8.74
CA VAL A 217 0.18 -21.22 -10.20
C VAL A 217 -0.81 -22.26 -10.73
N ALA A 218 -0.86 -23.45 -10.13
CA ALA A 218 -1.78 -24.51 -10.53
C ALA A 218 -3.25 -24.13 -10.30
N ALA A 219 -3.52 -23.34 -9.26
CA ALA A 219 -4.87 -22.89 -8.92
C ALA A 219 -5.31 -21.66 -9.76
N SER A 220 -4.37 -20.86 -10.27
CA SER A 220 -4.66 -19.64 -11.05
C SER A 220 -4.71 -19.91 -12.55
N VAL A 221 -5.88 -20.31 -13.04
CA VAL A 221 -6.14 -20.64 -14.47
C VAL A 221 -5.85 -19.48 -15.44
N LYS A 222 -5.93 -18.23 -14.97
CA LYS A 222 -5.71 -17.03 -15.79
C LYS A 222 -4.31 -16.42 -15.65
N LEU A 223 -3.41 -17.05 -14.89
CA LEU A 223 -2.09 -16.48 -14.66
C LEU A 223 -1.29 -16.48 -15.97
N GLU A 224 -0.91 -15.29 -16.43
CA GLU A 224 -0.16 -15.05 -17.65
C GLU A 224 1.29 -14.64 -17.37
N ASP A 225 1.53 -13.96 -16.25
CA ASP A 225 2.84 -13.42 -15.87
C ASP A 225 3.22 -13.83 -14.43
N LEU A 226 4.43 -14.38 -14.28
CA LEU A 226 5.07 -14.61 -12.97
C LEU A 226 6.41 -13.87 -12.94
N GLU A 227 6.50 -12.85 -12.09
CA GLU A 227 7.74 -12.10 -11.85
C GLU A 227 8.34 -12.48 -10.51
N ILE A 228 9.60 -12.91 -10.52
CA ILE A 228 10.34 -13.27 -9.30
C ILE A 228 11.57 -12.37 -9.21
N TYR A 229 11.57 -11.50 -8.20
CA TYR A 229 12.71 -10.67 -7.85
C TYR A 229 13.58 -11.42 -6.83
N SER A 230 14.79 -11.81 -7.24
CA SER A 230 15.74 -12.53 -6.37
C SER A 230 16.98 -11.69 -6.10
N GLY A 231 17.42 -11.70 -4.84
CA GLY A 231 18.70 -11.16 -4.39
C GLY A 231 19.83 -12.20 -4.32
N TYR A 232 19.57 -13.46 -4.70
CA TYR A 232 20.56 -14.56 -4.64
C TYR A 232 20.57 -15.42 -5.91
N THR A 233 21.70 -16.09 -6.14
CA THR A 233 22.04 -16.91 -7.32
C THR A 233 21.30 -18.25 -7.46
N ARG A 234 20.35 -18.60 -6.57
CA ARG A 234 19.54 -19.86 -6.67
C ARG A 234 18.39 -19.80 -7.69
N VAL A 235 18.52 -18.96 -8.72
CA VAL A 235 17.62 -18.83 -9.87
C VAL A 235 17.55 -20.12 -10.73
N CYS A 236 18.51 -21.04 -10.52
CA CYS A 236 18.69 -22.25 -11.32
C CYS A 236 17.61 -23.33 -11.13
N GLU A 237 16.80 -23.29 -10.07
CA GLU A 237 15.74 -24.31 -9.84
C GLU A 237 14.45 -23.98 -10.61
N PHE A 238 14.07 -22.71 -10.69
CA PHE A 238 12.87 -22.28 -11.44
C PHE A 238 13.01 -22.41 -12.95
N SER A 239 14.20 -22.18 -13.50
CA SER A 239 14.47 -22.31 -14.95
C SER A 239 14.47 -23.77 -15.43
N ARG A 240 14.56 -24.74 -14.51
CA ARG A 240 14.46 -26.19 -14.81
C ARG A 240 13.03 -26.72 -14.71
N MET A 241 12.10 -25.91 -14.21
CA MET A 241 10.71 -26.30 -14.01
C MET A 241 9.91 -26.00 -15.27
N ASN A 242 9.28 -27.04 -15.83
CA ASN A 242 8.48 -26.96 -17.04
C ASN A 242 7.07 -26.43 -16.69
N PHE A 243 6.91 -25.12 -16.71
CA PHE A 243 5.60 -24.47 -16.53
C PHE A 243 4.91 -24.37 -17.90
N PRO A 244 3.75 -25.01 -18.13
CA PRO A 244 3.31 -25.20 -19.51
C PRO A 244 2.65 -23.97 -20.18
N LEU A 245 2.38 -22.85 -19.49
CA LEU A 245 1.37 -21.90 -20.00
C LEU A 245 1.55 -20.39 -19.66
N PHE A 246 2.65 -19.92 -19.06
CA PHE A 246 2.80 -18.49 -18.71
C PHE A 246 4.23 -17.94 -18.84
N GLN A 247 4.37 -16.61 -18.96
CA GLN A 247 5.67 -15.94 -19.03
C GLN A 247 6.33 -15.89 -17.65
N LEU A 248 7.42 -16.62 -17.48
CA LEU A 248 8.27 -16.54 -16.29
C LEU A 248 9.37 -15.51 -16.50
N ARG A 249 9.40 -14.47 -15.67
CA ARG A 249 10.49 -13.48 -15.63
C ARG A 249 11.19 -13.55 -14.28
N ILE A 250 12.47 -13.91 -14.32
CA ILE A 250 13.32 -13.89 -13.14
C ILE A 250 14.21 -12.66 -13.23
N ILE A 251 14.03 -11.74 -12.29
CA ILE A 251 14.68 -10.44 -12.28
C ILE A 251 15.70 -10.43 -11.14
N ASN A 252 16.98 -10.24 -11.50
CA ASN A 252 18.04 -10.09 -10.51
C ASN A 252 18.00 -8.66 -9.93
N LEU A 253 17.75 -8.54 -8.63
CA LEU A 253 17.64 -7.25 -7.94
C LEU A 253 18.92 -6.40 -8.07
N TYR A 254 20.10 -7.04 -8.19
CA TYR A 254 21.36 -6.31 -8.41
C TYR A 254 21.39 -5.56 -9.74
N GLU A 255 20.81 -6.12 -10.81
CA GLU A 255 20.78 -5.45 -12.11
C GLU A 255 19.78 -4.28 -12.15
N VAL A 256 18.68 -4.38 -11.40
CA VAL A 256 17.65 -3.33 -11.31
C VAL A 256 18.13 -2.14 -10.46
N ILE A 257 18.79 -2.42 -9.34
CA ILE A 257 19.34 -1.38 -8.45
C ILE A 257 20.46 -0.62 -9.17
N LEU A 258 21.32 -1.30 -9.93
CA LEU A 258 22.33 -0.63 -10.75
C LEU A 258 21.71 0.26 -11.83
N LYS A 259 20.59 -0.11 -12.45
CA LYS A 259 19.93 0.77 -13.44
C LYS A 259 19.25 2.01 -12.84
N ARG A 260 18.83 1.99 -11.57
CA ARG A 260 18.22 3.14 -10.88
C ARG A 260 19.22 4.10 -10.24
N LEU A 261 20.47 3.69 -10.04
CA LEU A 261 21.54 4.55 -9.49
C LEU A 261 22.28 5.37 -10.55
N PHE A 262 22.02 5.13 -11.84
CA PHE A 262 22.67 5.80 -12.97
C PHE A 262 21.70 6.58 -13.89
N ILE A 263 20.50 6.95 -13.40
CA ILE A 263 19.56 7.87 -14.07
C ILE A 263 19.18 9.00 -13.12
#